data_AF-A0A6A3AQZ0-F1
#
_entry.id   AF-A0A6A3AQZ0-F1
#
_cell.length_a   1.000
_cell.length_b   1.000
_cell.length_c   1.000
_cell.angle_alpha   90.00
_cell.angle_beta   90.00
_cell.angle_gamma   90.00
#
_symmetry.space_group_name_H-M   'P 1'
#
loop_
_entity.id
_entity.type
_entity.pdbx_description
1 polymer ?
#
loop_
_entity_poly.entity_id
_entity_poly.type
_entity_poly.pdbx_seq_one_letter_code
_entity_poly.pdbx_strand_id
1 'polypeptide(L)'
;MDQLDEPTLVLDLESHQLQASTHAYSELGSSLYGLNVLVQTYFADAELWSLHHARFSILRSTLCTKLSWTKKLKSLAKALVGEKDEVFFTSNAVAHASRKSSPRVTNEAVQKAAAGLRGSNHRRATDVSVRLDAQQKKLNLPILPTTTCGCHSHGR
;
A
#
# COMPACT_ATOMS: atom_id res chain seq x y z
N MET A 1 -22.65 15.14 7.52
CA MET A 1 -21.26 15.12 7.03
C MET A 1 -21.23 13.91 6.14
N ASP A 2 -21.41 14.15 4.85
CA ASP A 2 -21.57 13.06 3.90
C ASP A 2 -20.22 12.85 3.21
N GLN A 3 -19.83 11.58 3.08
CA GLN A 3 -18.53 11.18 2.57
C GLN A 3 -18.69 10.59 1.18
N LEU A 4 -17.91 11.08 0.23
CA LEU A 4 -17.81 10.55 -1.13
C LEU A 4 -16.42 9.96 -1.32
N ASP A 5 -16.36 8.65 -1.54
CA ASP A 5 -15.12 7.92 -1.74
C ASP A 5 -14.72 7.95 -3.21
N GLU A 6 -13.59 8.62 -3.50
CA GLU A 6 -13.05 8.78 -4.85
C GLU A 6 -11.64 8.19 -4.96
N PRO A 7 -11.47 6.86 -4.81
CA PRO A 7 -10.15 6.23 -4.87
C PRO A 7 -9.52 6.26 -6.27
N THR A 8 -10.34 6.43 -7.32
CA THR A 8 -9.89 6.49 -8.72
C THR A 8 -9.14 7.78 -9.05
N LEU A 9 -9.35 8.85 -8.29
CA LEU A 9 -8.64 10.14 -8.44
C LEU A 9 -7.14 10.06 -8.12
N VAL A 10 -6.68 8.90 -7.66
CA VAL A 10 -5.29 8.60 -7.32
C VAL A 10 -4.58 7.88 -8.48
N LEU A 11 -5.32 7.46 -9.50
CA LEU A 11 -4.76 6.84 -10.69
C LEU A 11 -4.24 7.91 -11.66
N ASP A 12 -3.41 7.48 -12.61
CA ASP A 12 -3.02 8.31 -13.74
C ASP A 12 -4.25 8.53 -14.65
N LEU A 13 -4.97 9.63 -14.42
CA LEU A 13 -6.20 9.97 -15.13
C LEU A 13 -5.93 10.90 -16.30
N GLU A 14 -6.59 10.64 -17.43
CA GLU A 14 -6.57 11.55 -18.57
C GLU A 14 -7.46 12.78 -18.36
N SER A 15 -7.18 13.87 -19.09
CA SER A 15 -7.91 15.14 -18.93
C SER A 15 -9.43 15.02 -19.08
N HIS A 16 -9.90 14.14 -19.97
CA HIS A 16 -11.33 13.92 -20.18
C HIS A 16 -12.02 13.26 -18.96
N GLN A 17 -11.29 12.41 -18.22
CA GLN A 17 -11.79 11.74 -17.02
C GLN A 17 -11.88 12.73 -15.85
N LEU A 18 -10.87 13.60 -15.70
CA LEU A 18 -10.90 14.69 -14.71
C LEU A 18 -12.03 15.70 -15.00
N GLN A 19 -12.26 16.01 -16.27
CA GLN A 19 -13.38 16.86 -16.69
C GLN A 19 -14.74 16.20 -16.38
N ALA A 20 -14.88 14.89 -16.62
CA ALA A 20 -16.09 14.15 -16.27
C ALA A 20 -16.37 14.19 -14.76
N SER A 21 -15.34 14.00 -13.92
CA SER A 21 -15.47 14.16 -12.47
C SER A 21 -15.86 15.60 -12.09
N THR A 22 -15.21 16.60 -12.67
CA THR A 22 -15.52 18.02 -12.41
C THR A 22 -16.97 18.34 -12.76
N HIS A 23 -17.45 17.84 -13.91
CA HIS A 23 -18.84 18.01 -14.36
C HIS A 23 -19.83 17.32 -13.42
N ALA A 24 -19.55 16.10 -12.97
CA ALA A 24 -20.40 15.40 -12.02
C ALA A 24 -20.55 16.18 -10.71
N TYR A 25 -19.45 16.72 -10.17
CA TYR A 25 -19.48 17.52 -8.95
C TYR A 25 -20.13 18.90 -9.13
N SER A 26 -20.05 19.52 -10.32
CA SER A 26 -20.75 20.78 -10.59
C SER A 26 -22.26 20.61 -10.63
N GLU A 27 -22.76 19.52 -11.22
CA GLU A 27 -24.19 19.19 -11.26
C GLU A 27 -24.74 18.92 -9.85
N LEU A 28 -23.95 18.23 -9.02
CA LEU A 28 -24.30 17.95 -7.62
C LEU A 28 -24.24 19.21 -6.73
N GLY A 29 -23.54 20.28 -7.15
CA GLY A 29 -23.29 21.48 -6.35
C GLY A 29 -24.56 22.19 -5.86
N SER A 30 -25.63 22.18 -6.65
CA SER A 30 -26.93 22.77 -6.27
C SER A 30 -27.67 21.93 -5.22
N SER A 31 -27.56 20.60 -5.31
CA SER A 31 -28.19 19.64 -4.38
C SER A 31 -27.43 19.53 -3.05
N LEU A 32 -26.15 19.92 -3.05
CA LEU A 32 -25.27 19.89 -1.87
C LEU A 32 -25.22 21.24 -1.13
N TYR A 33 -26.03 22.23 -1.54
CA TYR A 33 -26.07 23.54 -0.90
C TYR A 33 -26.50 23.45 0.57
N GLY A 34 -25.62 23.90 1.47
CA GLY A 34 -25.82 23.82 2.93
C GLY A 34 -25.31 22.52 3.57
N LEU A 35 -24.72 21.61 2.79
CA LEU A 35 -24.21 20.33 3.28
C LEU A 35 -22.67 20.28 3.25
N ASN A 36 -22.07 19.87 4.36
CA ASN A 36 -20.63 19.65 4.43
C ASN A 36 -20.30 18.26 3.84
N VAL A 37 -19.73 18.27 2.63
CA VAL A 37 -19.33 17.07 1.89
C VAL A 37 -17.81 16.88 1.96
N LEU A 38 -17.38 15.68 2.30
CA LEU A 38 -15.98 15.28 2.31
C LEU A 38 -15.70 14.34 1.13
N VAL A 39 -14.90 14.79 0.17
CA VAL A 39 -14.35 13.93 -0.88
C VAL A 39 -13.07 13.29 -0.35
N GLN A 40 -13.06 11.95 -0.27
CA GLN A 40 -11.95 11.21 0.31
C GLN A 40 -11.22 10.39 -0.76
N THR A 41 -9.90 10.56 -0.81
CA THR A 41 -8.97 9.73 -1.60
C THR A 41 -8.10 8.88 -0.67
N TYR A 42 -7.64 7.72 -1.13
CA TYR A 42 -6.82 6.79 -0.36
C TYR A 42 -5.99 5.88 -1.29
N PHE A 43 -5.10 5.07 -0.70
CA PHE A 43 -4.14 4.16 -1.36
C PHE A 43 -2.90 4.78 -2.00
N ALA A 44 -2.95 6.00 -2.52
CA ALA A 44 -1.78 6.72 -3.03
C ALA A 44 -2.02 8.25 -3.02
N ASP A 45 -1.03 9.02 -3.47
CA ASP A 45 -1.12 10.47 -3.55
C ASP A 45 -2.00 10.87 -4.74
N ALA A 46 -2.94 11.77 -4.51
CA ALA A 46 -3.69 12.40 -5.60
C ALA A 46 -2.88 13.61 -6.10
N GLU A 47 -2.48 13.60 -7.37
CA GLU A 47 -1.86 14.76 -8.03
C GLU A 47 -2.93 15.83 -8.28
N LEU A 48 -3.34 16.53 -7.22
CA LEU A 48 -4.37 17.56 -7.30
C LEU A 48 -3.75 18.90 -7.67
N TRP A 49 -3.80 19.25 -8.96
CA TRP A 49 -3.68 20.64 -9.39
C TRP A 49 -4.96 21.41 -9.00
N SER A 50 -4.78 22.43 -8.17
CA SER A 50 -5.64 23.62 -8.06
C SER A 50 -7.15 23.42 -7.77
N LEU A 51 -7.55 22.47 -6.93
CA LEU A 51 -8.88 22.54 -6.30
C LEU A 51 -8.83 23.35 -5.00
N HIS A 52 -8.97 24.67 -5.14
CA HIS A 52 -8.90 25.68 -4.08
C HIS A 52 -10.00 25.61 -2.98
N HIS A 53 -10.83 24.56 -2.92
CA HIS A 53 -12.01 24.55 -2.04
C HIS A 53 -12.24 23.29 -1.18
N ALA A 54 -11.32 22.32 -1.16
CA ALA A 54 -11.46 21.18 -0.27
C ALA A 54 -10.29 21.12 0.72
N ARG A 55 -10.59 21.19 2.02
CA ARG A 55 -9.61 20.90 3.08
C ARG A 55 -9.30 19.41 3.01
N PHE A 56 -8.20 19.06 2.35
CA PHE A 56 -7.76 17.67 2.20
C PHE A 56 -7.11 17.15 3.49
N SER A 57 -7.60 16.01 3.97
CA SER A 57 -7.01 15.24 5.06
C SER A 57 -6.52 13.91 4.50
N ILE A 58 -5.22 13.77 4.29
CA ILE A 58 -4.60 12.52 3.84
C ILE A 58 -4.35 11.61 5.04
N LEU A 59 -4.93 10.42 5.00
CA LEU A 59 -4.83 9.42 6.05
C LEU A 59 -4.04 8.21 5.55
N ARG A 60 -2.72 8.18 5.81
CA ARG A 60 -1.87 7.02 5.50
C ARG A 60 -1.95 5.99 6.61
N SER A 61 -2.22 4.74 6.24
CA SER A 61 -2.47 3.61 7.15
C SER A 61 -1.30 2.61 7.14
N THR A 62 -0.82 2.24 8.32
CA THR A 62 -0.05 1.01 8.55
C THR A 62 -0.53 0.36 9.85
N LEU A 63 -0.77 -0.97 9.79
CA LEU A 63 -1.23 -1.90 10.83
C LEU A 63 -1.49 -1.33 12.23
N CYS A 64 -2.77 -1.18 12.57
CA CYS A 64 -3.27 -1.13 13.94
C CYS A 64 -4.63 -1.83 13.98
N THR A 65 -4.96 -2.49 15.09
CA THR A 65 -6.33 -2.95 15.30
C THR A 65 -7.26 -1.73 15.32
N LYS A 66 -8.52 -1.87 14.87
CA LYS A 66 -9.47 -0.75 14.75
C LYS A 66 -9.57 0.08 16.04
N LEU A 67 -9.41 -0.56 17.21
CA LEU A 67 -9.45 0.08 18.51
C LEU A 67 -8.19 0.89 18.86
N SER A 68 -6.99 0.42 18.51
CA SER A 68 -5.74 1.17 18.79
C SER A 68 -5.58 2.36 17.85
N TRP A 69 -6.07 2.22 16.63
CA TRP A 69 -6.02 3.29 15.63
C TRP A 69 -6.86 4.50 16.02
N THR A 70 -8.11 4.27 16.46
CA THR A 70 -9.00 5.34 16.93
C THR A 70 -8.45 6.07 18.16
N LYS A 71 -7.76 5.36 19.07
CA LYS A 71 -7.04 5.98 20.19
C LYS A 71 -5.93 6.91 19.71
N LYS A 72 -5.11 6.46 18.75
CA LYS A 72 -4.03 7.27 18.18
C LYS A 72 -4.55 8.55 17.52
N LEU A 73 -5.63 8.46 16.75
CA LEU A 73 -6.25 9.65 16.15
C LEU A 73 -6.73 10.64 17.19
N LYS A 74 -7.45 10.17 18.22
CA LYS A 74 -7.96 11.04 19.29
C LYS A 74 -6.83 11.73 20.03
N SER A 75 -5.75 11.02 20.37
CA SER A 75 -4.58 11.61 21.04
C SER A 75 -3.86 12.63 20.17
N LEU A 76 -3.79 12.43 18.85
CA LEU A 76 -3.20 13.40 17.92
C LEU A 76 -4.08 14.65 17.79
N ALA A 77 -5.39 14.49 17.64
CA ALA A 77 -6.34 15.60 17.58
C ALA A 77 -6.27 16.48 18.85
N LYS A 78 -6.20 15.86 20.03
CA LYS A 78 -6.04 16.59 21.30
C LYS A 78 -4.71 17.33 21.39
N ALA A 79 -3.62 16.72 20.94
CA ALA A 79 -2.32 17.38 20.91
C ALA A 79 -2.31 18.64 20.02
N LEU A 80 -3.06 18.64 18.90
CA LEU A 80 -3.20 19.82 18.03
C LEU A 80 -4.00 20.97 18.67
N VAL A 81 -4.89 20.66 19.62
CA VAL A 81 -5.67 21.65 20.39
C VAL A 81 -4.93 22.10 21.66
N GLY A 82 -3.70 21.59 21.90
CA GLY A 82 -2.87 21.94 23.07
C GLY A 82 -3.05 21.01 24.28
N GLU A 83 -3.99 20.06 24.24
CA GLU A 83 -4.23 19.06 25.28
C GLU A 83 -3.40 17.78 25.02
N LYS A 84 -2.07 17.91 25.06
CA LYS A 84 -1.18 16.79 24.76
C LYS A 84 -1.11 15.80 25.92
N ASP A 85 -1.46 14.54 25.64
CA ASP A 85 -1.26 13.41 26.55
C ASP A 85 0.21 12.95 26.53
N GLU A 86 1.05 13.56 27.37
CA GLU A 86 2.48 13.23 27.46
C GLU A 86 2.75 11.76 27.77
N VAL A 87 1.87 11.08 28.53
CA VAL A 87 2.05 9.66 28.88
C VAL A 87 1.92 8.77 27.64
N PHE A 88 0.94 9.06 26.79
CA PHE A 88 0.77 8.35 25.51
C PHE A 88 1.95 8.57 24.56
N PHE A 89 2.42 9.81 24.41
CA PHE A 89 3.51 10.13 23.48
C PHE A 89 4.87 9.61 23.94
N THR A 90 5.17 9.68 25.24
CA THR A 90 6.40 9.11 25.82
C THR A 90 6.42 7.59 25.68
N SER A 91 5.32 6.91 26.02
CA SER A 91 5.20 5.45 25.85
C SER A 91 5.35 5.05 24.38
N ASN A 92 4.75 5.80 23.46
CA ASN A 92 4.88 5.57 22.03
C ASN A 92 6.33 5.78 21.54
N ALA A 93 7.01 6.81 22.03
CA ALA A 93 8.42 7.06 21.71
C ALA A 93 9.33 5.92 22.18
N VAL A 94 9.13 5.41 23.40
CA VAL A 94 9.85 4.25 23.94
C VAL A 94 9.58 3.00 23.11
N ALA A 95 8.33 2.73 22.72
CA ALA A 95 7.98 1.60 21.87
C ALA A 95 8.65 1.69 20.48
N HIS A 96 8.66 2.87 19.87
CA HIS A 96 9.36 3.11 18.61
C HIS A 96 10.88 2.97 18.75
N ALA A 97 11.48 3.48 19.83
CA ALA A 97 12.91 3.35 20.10
C ALA A 97 13.31 1.88 20.30
N SER A 98 12.56 1.15 21.13
CA SER A 98 12.75 -0.29 21.38
C SER A 98 12.65 -1.11 20.09
N ARG A 99 11.66 -0.82 19.22
CA ARG A 99 11.53 -1.50 17.93
C ARG A 99 12.71 -1.21 16.99
N LYS A 100 13.19 0.04 16.96
CA LYS A 100 14.33 0.44 16.11
C LYS A 100 15.64 -0.20 16.54
N SER A 101 15.87 -0.36 17.84
CA SER A 101 17.08 -0.97 18.39
C SER A 101 16.99 -2.49 18.57
N SER A 102 15.83 -3.10 18.33
CA SER A 102 15.62 -4.52 18.60
C SER A 102 16.44 -5.40 17.64
N PRO A 103 17.28 -6.32 18.15
CA PRO A 103 18.01 -7.28 17.32
C PRO A 103 17.09 -8.29 16.60
N ARG A 104 15.81 -8.35 16.98
CA ARG A 104 14.80 -9.14 16.24
C ARG A 104 14.37 -8.46 14.94
N VAL A 105 14.57 -7.15 14.81
CA VAL A 105 14.17 -6.35 13.65
C VAL A 105 15.34 -6.17 12.68
N THR A 106 16.56 -5.96 13.20
CA THR A 106 17.77 -5.78 12.38
C THR A 106 18.61 -7.06 12.32
N ASN A 107 18.77 -7.63 11.13
CA ASN A 107 19.60 -8.81 10.91
C ASN A 107 20.74 -8.48 9.91
N GLU A 108 21.98 -8.54 10.38
CA GLU A 108 23.16 -8.21 9.57
C GLU A 108 23.35 -9.17 8.39
N ALA A 109 22.99 -10.45 8.53
CA ALA A 109 23.10 -11.42 7.46
C ALA A 109 22.17 -11.06 6.29
N VAL A 110 20.96 -10.56 6.58
CA VAL A 110 20.01 -10.10 5.56
C VAL A 110 20.53 -8.85 4.86
N GLN A 111 21.12 -7.90 5.60
CA GLN A 111 21.72 -6.70 5.03
C GLN A 111 22.90 -7.04 4.11
N LYS A 112 23.79 -7.94 4.53
CA LYS A 112 24.92 -8.42 3.72
C LYS A 112 24.43 -9.18 2.48
N ALA A 113 23.40 -10.01 2.60
CA ALA A 113 22.82 -10.73 1.47
C ALA A 113 22.20 -9.77 0.43
N ALA A 114 21.48 -8.74 0.89
CA ALA A 114 20.91 -7.72 0.02
C ALA A 114 22.01 -6.91 -0.71
N ALA A 115 23.09 -6.52 -0.01
CA ALA A 115 24.22 -5.83 -0.61
C ALA A 115 24.99 -6.71 -1.63
N GLY A 116 24.97 -8.02 -1.46
CA GLY A 116 25.58 -8.99 -2.37
C GLY A 116 24.75 -9.31 -3.62
N LEU A 117 23.55 -8.72 -3.78
CA LEU A 117 22.72 -8.94 -4.97
C LEU A 117 23.40 -8.34 -6.21
N ARG A 118 23.69 -9.21 -7.19
CA ARG A 118 24.21 -8.83 -8.51
C ARG A 118 23.09 -8.85 -9.53
N GLY A 119 23.16 -8.01 -10.57
CA GLY A 119 22.18 -8.02 -11.66
C GLY A 119 22.04 -9.40 -12.34
N SER A 120 23.12 -10.18 -12.38
CA SER A 120 23.14 -11.55 -12.90
C SER A 120 22.43 -12.58 -12.01
N ASN A 121 22.15 -12.31 -10.73
CA ASN A 121 21.51 -13.29 -9.84
C ASN A 121 20.09 -13.68 -10.29
N HIS A 122 19.49 -12.86 -11.14
CA HIS A 122 18.15 -13.07 -11.71
C HIS A 122 18.19 -13.94 -12.99
N ARG A 123 19.39 -14.27 -13.49
CA ARG A 123 19.58 -15.06 -14.71
C ARG A 123 20.52 -16.22 -14.45
N ARG A 124 20.13 -17.40 -14.91
CA ARG A 124 21.05 -18.54 -14.93
C ARG A 124 22.14 -18.29 -15.98
N ALA A 125 23.36 -18.74 -15.72
CA ALA A 125 24.51 -18.56 -16.62
C ALA A 125 24.38 -19.34 -17.94
N THR A 126 23.65 -20.45 -17.93
CA THR A 126 23.38 -21.25 -19.14
C THR A 126 22.17 -20.71 -19.88
N ASP A 127 22.19 -20.83 -21.21
CA ASP A 127 21.03 -20.52 -22.03
C ASP A 127 19.87 -21.49 -21.74
N VAL A 128 18.63 -21.05 -22.00
CA VAL A 128 17.44 -21.88 -21.82
C VAL A 128 17.46 -23.09 -22.75
N SER A 129 17.87 -22.91 -24.01
CA SER A 129 17.90 -23.98 -25.04
C SER A 129 18.80 -25.15 -24.62
N VAL A 130 20.05 -24.86 -24.25
CA VAL A 130 21.03 -25.84 -23.79
C VAL A 130 20.55 -26.62 -22.55
N ARG A 131 19.83 -25.95 -21.64
CA ARG A 131 19.25 -26.62 -20.47
C ARG A 131 18.08 -27.52 -20.83
N LEU A 132 17.23 -27.11 -21.77
CA LEU A 132 16.11 -27.93 -22.21
C LEU A 132 16.62 -29.24 -22.84
N ASP A 133 17.67 -29.19 -23.65
CA ASP A 133 18.29 -30.40 -24.20
C ASP A 133 18.82 -31.34 -23.11
N ALA A 134 19.48 -30.78 -22.10
CA ALA A 134 19.98 -31.55 -20.96
C ALA A 134 18.84 -32.14 -20.10
N GLN A 135 17.75 -31.39 -19.91
CA GLN A 135 16.56 -31.84 -19.19
C GLN A 135 15.80 -32.92 -19.97
N GLN A 136 15.65 -32.77 -21.29
CA GLN A 136 15.00 -33.74 -22.16
C GLN A 136 15.76 -35.06 -22.18
N LYS A 137 17.10 -35.04 -22.28
CA LYS A 137 17.95 -36.23 -22.16
C LYS A 137 17.78 -36.96 -20.82
N LYS A 138 17.53 -36.22 -19.73
CA LYS A 138 17.40 -36.78 -18.38
C LYS A 138 15.99 -37.31 -18.09
N LEU A 139 14.95 -36.56 -18.49
CA LEU A 139 13.56 -36.82 -18.13
C LEU A 139 12.80 -37.62 -19.20
N ASN A 140 13.30 -37.64 -20.45
CA ASN A 140 12.73 -38.35 -21.59
C ASN A 140 11.21 -38.17 -21.72
N LEU A 141 10.75 -36.91 -21.61
CA LEU A 141 9.34 -36.58 -21.61
C LEU A 141 8.74 -36.71 -23.03
N PRO A 142 7.47 -37.09 -23.16
CA PRO A 142 6.77 -37.04 -24.45
C PRO A 142 6.67 -35.59 -24.95
N ILE A 143 6.42 -35.43 -26.26
CA ILE A 143 6.35 -34.10 -26.92
C ILE A 143 5.34 -33.16 -26.26
N LEU A 144 4.25 -33.71 -25.69
CA LEU A 144 3.24 -32.96 -24.94
C LEU A 144 3.18 -33.50 -23.50
N PRO A 145 4.07 -33.04 -22.60
CA PRO A 145 4.06 -33.48 -21.22
C PRO A 145 2.90 -32.84 -20.45
N THR A 146 2.20 -33.63 -19.65
CA THR A 146 1.16 -33.14 -18.73
C THR A 146 1.73 -33.00 -17.32
N THR A 147 1.49 -31.87 -16.67
CA THR A 147 1.83 -31.65 -15.26
C THR A 147 0.67 -30.93 -14.57
N THR A 148 0.47 -31.19 -13.28
CA THR A 148 -0.43 -30.39 -12.44
C THR A 148 0.37 -29.28 -11.76
N CYS A 149 -0.28 -28.19 -11.38
CA CYS A 149 0.42 -27.02 -10.81
C CYS A 149 0.69 -27.12 -9.29
N GLY A 150 0.42 -28.25 -8.63
CA GLY A 150 0.61 -28.38 -7.19
C GLY A 150 -0.56 -29.01 -6.46
N CYS A 151 -1.09 -28.32 -5.44
CA CYS A 151 -1.90 -28.92 -4.38
C CYS A 151 -3.13 -29.72 -4.88
N HIS A 152 -3.39 -30.85 -4.18
CA HIS A 152 -4.54 -31.73 -4.41
C HIS A 152 -5.42 -31.76 -3.15
N SER A 153 -6.63 -32.31 -3.27
CA SER A 153 -7.61 -32.36 -2.18
C SER A 153 -7.01 -33.00 -0.93
N HIS A 154 -7.09 -32.29 0.20
CA HIS A 154 -6.80 -32.89 1.50
C HIS A 154 -8.03 -33.71 1.87
N GLY A 155 -7.92 -35.05 1.81
CA GLY A 155 -9.01 -35.97 2.13
C GLY A 155 -9.59 -35.68 3.51
N ARG A 156 -10.92 -35.77 3.64
CA ARG A 156 -11.62 -35.72 4.93
C ARG A 156 -11.51 -37.04 5.65
#